data_AF-A0AAV4UFH0-F1
#
_entry.id   AF-A0AAV4UFH0-F1
#
_cell.length_a   1.000
_cell.length_b   1.000
_cell.length_c   1.000
_cell.angle_alpha   90.00
_cell.angle_beta   90.00
_cell.angle_gamma   90.00
#
_symmetry.space_group_name_H-M   'P 1'
#
loop_
_entity.id
_entity.type
_entity.pdbx_description
1 polymer ?
#
loop_
_entity_poly.entity_id
_entity_poly.type
_entity_poly.pdbx_seq_one_letter_code
_entity_poly.pdbx_strand_id
1 'polypeptide(L)'
;MEFLNLYVTSKNALVDWQSWWASKRITGTVSLSLLVKVYVVLGYYFEHLGLMVSMEKRGLLDKGEYYVVGVDIEQYESQNPRRYLKGLLRDEIEEVAKKAFQSYLGVVGSPPVGFEDFTVKVNKYMQLPPFNFPNPVSRLGGMKRV
;
A
#
# COMPACT_ATOMS: atom_id res chain seq x y z
N MET A 1 0.78 -34.48 12.44
CA MET A 1 0.33 -33.38 13.31
C MET A 1 0.17 -33.96 14.69
N GLU A 2 1.05 -33.63 15.63
CA GLU A 2 0.93 -34.02 17.04
C GLU A 2 0.81 -32.74 17.87
N PHE A 3 -0.25 -32.67 18.67
CA PHE A 3 -0.47 -31.65 19.67
C PHE A 3 -0.02 -32.20 21.03
N LEU A 4 0.88 -31.51 21.72
CA LEU A 4 1.20 -31.78 23.12
C LEU A 4 0.57 -30.70 23.99
N ASN A 5 -0.49 -31.09 24.71
CA ASN A 5 -1.07 -30.33 25.81
C ASN A 5 -0.17 -30.41 27.04
N LEU A 6 0.09 -29.26 27.68
CA LEU A 6 0.79 -29.19 28.96
C LEU A 6 -0.20 -28.87 30.07
N TYR A 7 -0.47 -29.85 30.93
CA TYR A 7 -1.07 -29.63 32.24
C TYR A 7 0.05 -29.32 33.25
N VAL A 8 -0.10 -28.24 34.02
CA VAL A 8 0.79 -27.92 35.15
C VAL A 8 -0.01 -28.07 36.44
N THR A 9 0.39 -29.00 37.30
CA THR A 9 -0.12 -29.10 38.67
C THR A 9 1.02 -28.98 39.69
N SER A 10 0.84 -27.98 40.57
CA SER A 10 1.20 -27.96 41.99
C SER A 10 2.68 -28.03 42.46
N LYS A 11 3.10 -26.85 42.97
CA LYS A 11 3.77 -26.57 44.26
C LYS A 11 5.21 -27.07 44.49
N ASN A 12 6.08 -26.07 44.66
CA ASN A 12 7.39 -26.13 45.31
C ASN A 12 8.50 -26.86 44.54
N ALA A 13 8.92 -26.27 43.42
CA ALA A 13 10.29 -26.38 42.96
C ALA A 13 10.73 -25.01 42.48
N LEU A 14 11.71 -24.40 43.16
CA LEU A 14 12.49 -23.30 42.57
C LEU A 14 13.26 -23.93 41.41
N VAL A 15 12.67 -23.84 40.22
CA VAL A 15 13.31 -24.25 38.98
C VAL A 15 14.51 -23.33 38.82
N ASP A 16 15.72 -23.90 38.89
CA ASP A 16 16.93 -23.21 38.42
C ASP A 16 16.81 -23.03 36.92
N TRP A 17 16.29 -21.86 36.55
CA TRP A 17 16.02 -21.48 35.18
C TRP A 17 17.30 -21.53 34.34
N GLN A 18 18.46 -21.16 34.88
CA GLN A 18 19.70 -21.11 34.10
C GLN A 18 20.17 -22.51 33.71
N SER A 19 20.09 -23.49 34.61
CA SER A 19 20.43 -24.89 34.29
C SER A 19 19.41 -25.53 33.36
N TRP A 20 18.12 -25.18 33.47
CA TRP A 20 17.08 -25.66 32.56
C TRP A 20 17.25 -25.11 31.12
N TRP A 21 17.60 -23.83 30.98
CA TRP A 21 17.94 -23.22 29.68
C TRP A 21 19.20 -23.83 29.07
N ALA A 22 20.23 -24.14 29.87
CA ALA A 22 21.48 -24.72 29.40
C ALA A 22 21.35 -26.17 28.89
N SER A 23 20.39 -26.93 29.43
CA SER A 23 20.08 -28.32 29.05
C SER A 23 19.31 -28.41 27.72
N LYS A 24 18.51 -27.40 27.37
CA LYS A 24 17.78 -27.30 26.09
C LYS A 24 18.63 -26.71 24.95
N ARG A 25 19.93 -27.02 24.91
CA ARG A 25 20.73 -26.79 23.69
C ARG A 25 20.29 -27.77 22.60
N ILE A 26 19.16 -27.43 21.99
CA ILE A 26 18.77 -27.90 20.67
C ILE A 26 19.86 -27.38 19.73
N THR A 27 20.77 -28.27 19.35
CA THR A 27 21.67 -28.07 18.22
C THR A 27 20.80 -27.95 16.96
N GLY A 28 20.49 -26.71 16.59
CA GLY A 28 19.67 -26.42 15.43
C GLY A 28 19.08 -25.01 15.51
N THR A 29 19.93 -23.99 15.37
CA THR A 29 19.43 -22.66 15.05
C THR A 29 19.03 -22.64 13.58
N VAL A 30 17.85 -23.13 13.24
CA VAL A 30 17.17 -22.69 12.02
C VAL A 30 16.32 -21.50 12.42
N SER A 31 16.95 -20.33 12.50
CA SER A 31 16.21 -19.08 12.43
C SER A 31 15.78 -18.91 10.97
N LEU A 32 14.67 -19.54 10.59
CA LEU A 32 13.93 -19.17 9.38
C LEU A 32 13.32 -17.79 9.66
N SER A 33 14.13 -16.75 9.52
CA SER A 33 13.57 -15.44 9.23
C SER A 33 12.84 -15.59 7.90
N LEU A 34 11.51 -15.69 7.95
CA LEU A 34 10.65 -15.53 6.78
C LEU A 34 10.75 -14.06 6.38
N LEU A 35 11.89 -13.69 5.79
CA LEU A 35 12.20 -12.32 5.43
C LEU A 35 11.46 -12.00 4.14
N VAL A 36 10.37 -11.26 4.29
CA VAL A 36 9.61 -10.70 3.17
C VAL A 36 10.36 -9.48 2.66
N LYS A 37 10.68 -9.46 1.37
CA LYS A 37 11.27 -8.30 0.69
C LYS A 37 10.15 -7.40 0.17
N VAL A 38 10.08 -6.19 0.71
CA VAL A 38 9.07 -5.21 0.34
C VAL A 38 9.67 -4.22 -0.66
N TYR A 39 9.08 -4.14 -1.84
CA TYR A 39 9.41 -3.14 -2.86
C TYR A 39 8.42 -1.99 -2.77
N VAL A 40 8.93 -0.81 -2.44
CA VAL A 40 8.13 0.42 -2.45
C VAL A 40 8.35 1.13 -3.78
N VAL A 41 7.28 1.41 -4.50
CA VAL A 41 7.31 2.10 -5.79
C VAL A 41 6.50 3.37 -5.67
N LEU A 42 7.08 4.51 -6.03
CA LEU A 42 6.40 5.78 -6.13
C LEU A 42 6.24 6.12 -7.62
N GLY A 43 5.01 6.26 -8.09
CA GLY A 43 4.74 6.52 -9.50
C GLY A 43 3.27 6.46 -9.85
N TYR A 44 2.98 6.37 -11.14
CA TYR A 44 1.63 6.17 -11.65
C TYR A 44 1.19 4.72 -11.49
N TYR A 45 -0.12 4.49 -11.36
CA TYR A 45 -0.67 3.14 -11.16
C TYR A 45 -0.23 2.10 -12.22
N PHE A 46 -0.03 2.51 -13.48
CA PHE A 46 0.38 1.61 -14.56
C PHE A 46 1.85 1.17 -14.44
N GLU A 47 2.69 1.98 -13.78
CA GLU A 47 4.08 1.64 -13.50
C GLU A 47 4.16 0.55 -12.41
N HIS A 48 3.32 0.68 -11.38
CA HIS A 48 3.17 -0.35 -10.34
C HIS A 48 2.75 -1.68 -10.97
N LEU A 49 1.74 -1.63 -11.85
CA LEU A 49 1.28 -2.81 -12.59
C LEU A 49 2.37 -3.43 -13.46
N GLY A 50 3.13 -2.60 -14.18
CA GLY A 50 4.24 -3.05 -15.00
C GLY A 50 5.30 -3.82 -14.19
N LEU A 51 5.65 -3.32 -13.00
CA LEU A 51 6.55 -4.01 -12.09
C LEU A 51 5.95 -5.33 -11.59
N MET A 52 4.72 -5.30 -11.08
CA MET A 52 4.03 -6.47 -10.53
C MET A 52 3.95 -7.62 -11.54
N VAL A 53 3.49 -7.32 -12.76
CA VAL A 53 3.38 -8.32 -13.84
C VAL A 53 4.77 -8.88 -14.20
N SER A 54 5.80 -8.04 -14.19
CA SER A 54 7.17 -8.49 -14.45
C SER A 54 7.72 -9.40 -13.36
N MET A 55 7.39 -9.14 -12.09
CA MET A 55 7.77 -9.98 -10.94
C MET A 55 7.01 -11.31 -10.96
N GLU A 56 5.72 -11.28 -11.26
CA GLU A 56 4.88 -12.47 -11.41
C GLU A 56 5.39 -13.39 -12.52
N LYS A 57 5.69 -12.83 -13.71
CA LYS A 57 6.25 -13.60 -14.84
C LYS A 57 7.61 -14.25 -14.52
N ARG A 58 8.32 -13.73 -13.51
CA ARG A 58 9.60 -14.28 -13.03
C ARG A 58 9.43 -15.25 -11.85
N GLY A 59 8.19 -15.50 -11.40
CA GLY A 59 7.88 -16.36 -10.26
C GLY A 59 8.31 -15.79 -8.91
N LEU A 60 8.54 -14.47 -8.82
CA LEU A 60 9.00 -13.85 -7.58
C LEU A 60 7.87 -13.74 -6.53
N LEU A 61 6.62 -13.64 -6.97
CA LEU A 61 5.48 -13.45 -6.06
C LEU A 61 4.88 -14.79 -5.54
N ASP A 62 5.27 -15.93 -6.11
CA ASP A 62 4.65 -17.24 -5.86
C ASP A 62 4.76 -17.73 -4.41
N LYS A 63 5.84 -17.37 -3.71
CA LYS A 63 6.18 -17.91 -2.39
C LYS A 63 5.88 -16.95 -1.23
N GLY A 64 5.36 -15.76 -1.52
CA GLY A 64 5.17 -14.71 -0.51
C GLY A 64 6.47 -14.11 0.04
N GLU A 65 7.62 -14.39 -0.59
CA GLU A 65 8.92 -13.81 -0.22
C GLU A 65 9.07 -12.35 -0.69
N TYR A 66 8.21 -11.92 -1.61
CA TYR A 66 8.23 -10.60 -2.23
C TYR A 66 6.84 -9.97 -2.13
N TYR A 67 6.82 -8.69 -1.80
CA TYR A 67 5.59 -7.90 -1.70
C TYR A 67 5.82 -6.51 -2.28
N VAL A 68 4.81 -5.95 -2.93
CA VAL A 68 4.90 -4.62 -3.57
C VAL A 68 3.96 -3.65 -2.87
N VAL A 69 4.50 -2.48 -2.50
CA VAL A 69 3.70 -1.33 -2.06
C VAL A 69 3.80 -0.24 -3.11
N GLY A 70 2.71 0.03 -3.81
CA GLY A 70 2.62 1.12 -4.77
C GLY A 70 2.06 2.38 -4.12
N VAL A 71 2.81 3.48 -4.19
CA VAL A 71 2.39 4.80 -3.72
C VAL A 71 2.03 5.62 -4.94
N ASP A 72 0.72 5.81 -5.15
CA ASP A 72 0.21 6.55 -6.30
C ASP A 72 0.40 8.05 -6.08
N ILE A 73 0.99 8.71 -7.07
CA ILE A 73 1.16 10.17 -7.08
C ILE A 73 -0.12 10.90 -7.51
N GLU A 74 -1.08 10.18 -8.09
CA GLU A 74 -2.38 10.71 -8.45
C GLU A 74 -3.40 10.54 -7.32
N GLN A 75 -4.44 11.38 -7.38
CA GLN A 75 -5.59 11.23 -6.52
C GLN A 75 -6.41 10.00 -6.92
N TYR A 76 -6.97 9.31 -5.93
CA TYR A 76 -7.81 8.14 -6.17
C TYR A 76 -9.07 8.52 -6.97
N GLU A 77 -9.25 7.88 -8.13
CA GLU A 77 -10.44 8.03 -8.97
C GLU A 77 -11.49 6.98 -8.60
N SER A 78 -12.37 7.32 -7.65
CA SER A 78 -13.42 6.43 -7.18
C SER A 78 -14.45 6.04 -8.24
N GLN A 79 -14.58 6.83 -9.31
CA GLN A 79 -15.51 6.57 -10.41
C GLN A 79 -15.02 5.48 -11.36
N ASN A 80 -13.72 5.18 -11.36
CA ASN A 80 -13.13 4.18 -12.24
C ASN A 80 -12.10 3.28 -11.53
N PRO A 81 -12.51 2.52 -10.50
CA PRO A 81 -11.59 1.66 -9.74
C PRO A 81 -10.98 0.55 -10.59
N ARG A 82 -11.64 0.16 -11.69
CA ARG A 82 -11.16 -0.86 -12.62
C ARG A 82 -9.89 -0.44 -13.35
N ARG A 83 -9.63 0.87 -13.50
CA ARG A 83 -8.42 1.36 -14.18
C ARG A 83 -7.14 0.86 -13.52
N TYR A 84 -7.13 0.73 -12.19
CA TYR A 84 -5.96 0.30 -11.42
C TYR A 84 -5.56 -1.15 -11.67
N LEU A 85 -6.50 -1.99 -12.09
CA LEU A 85 -6.24 -3.40 -12.44
C LEU A 85 -5.87 -3.59 -13.91
N LYS A 86 -6.03 -2.54 -14.73
CA LYS A 86 -5.78 -2.57 -16.17
C LYS A 86 -4.50 -1.81 -16.49
N GLY A 87 -3.79 -2.27 -17.52
CA GLY A 87 -2.69 -1.49 -18.09
C GLY A 87 -3.19 -0.22 -18.76
N LEU A 88 -2.33 0.80 -18.87
CA LEU A 88 -2.64 2.12 -19.45
C LEU A 88 -3.36 2.08 -20.83
N LEU A 89 -3.21 0.98 -21.58
CA LEU A 89 -3.77 0.79 -22.92
C LEU A 89 -4.48 -0.56 -23.09
N ARG A 90 -5.00 -1.15 -22.01
CA ARG A 90 -5.64 -2.48 -22.05
C ARG A 90 -7.09 -2.39 -21.64
N ASP A 91 -7.95 -2.97 -22.48
CA ASP A 91 -9.38 -3.04 -22.20
C ASP A 91 -9.75 -4.14 -21.20
N GLU A 92 -8.88 -5.14 -21.06
CA GLU A 92 -9.11 -6.32 -20.22
C GLU A 92 -8.07 -6.47 -19.11
N ILE A 93 -8.49 -7.15 -18.02
CA ILE A 93 -7.62 -7.50 -16.91
C ILE A 93 -7.04 -8.87 -17.19
N GLU A 94 -5.72 -8.95 -17.42
CA GLU A 94 -5.04 -10.21 -17.65
C GLU A 94 -4.96 -11.06 -16.37
N GLU A 95 -5.00 -12.40 -16.52
CA GLU A 95 -4.86 -13.33 -15.39
C GLU A 95 -3.54 -13.14 -14.62
N VAL A 96 -2.45 -12.83 -15.34
CA VAL A 96 -1.16 -12.53 -14.70
C VAL A 96 -1.22 -11.30 -13.79
N ALA A 97 -2.00 -10.29 -14.17
CA ALA A 97 -2.21 -9.12 -13.33
C ALA A 97 -3.02 -9.49 -12.08
N LYS A 98 -4.11 -10.25 -12.24
CA LYS A 98 -4.93 -10.72 -11.11
C LYS A 98 -4.11 -11.48 -10.07
N LYS A 99 -3.22 -12.36 -10.53
CA LYS A 99 -2.32 -13.12 -9.65
C LYS A 99 -1.31 -12.22 -8.97
N ALA A 100 -0.66 -11.32 -9.71
CA ALA A 100 0.31 -10.39 -9.15
C ALA A 100 -0.28 -9.46 -8.07
N PHE A 101 -1.53 -9.03 -8.25
CA PHE A 101 -2.24 -8.18 -7.27
C PHE A 101 -2.45 -8.83 -5.90
N GLN A 102 -2.33 -10.16 -5.78
CA GLN A 102 -2.41 -10.86 -4.49
C GLN A 102 -1.23 -10.50 -3.56
N SER A 103 -0.14 -9.99 -4.11
CA SER A 103 1.07 -9.58 -3.39
C SER A 103 1.29 -8.06 -3.42
N TYR A 104 0.19 -7.29 -3.51
CA TYR A 104 0.24 -5.84 -3.67
C TYR A 104 -0.61 -5.08 -2.65
N LEU A 105 -0.08 -3.95 -2.19
CA LEU A 105 -0.80 -2.93 -1.44
C LEU A 105 -0.69 -1.58 -2.17
N GLY A 106 -1.84 -1.00 -2.51
CA GLY A 106 -1.92 0.36 -3.05
C GLY A 106 -2.11 1.39 -1.94
N VAL A 107 -1.27 2.41 -1.92
CA VAL A 107 -1.40 3.63 -1.11
C VAL A 107 -1.76 4.75 -2.06
N VAL A 108 -2.93 5.34 -1.88
CA VAL A 108 -3.47 6.38 -2.76
C VAL A 108 -3.85 7.62 -1.96
N GLY A 109 -3.69 8.80 -2.54
CA GLY A 109 -4.17 10.03 -1.94
C GLY A 109 -5.70 10.02 -1.86
N SER A 110 -6.24 10.29 -0.66
CA SER A 110 -7.69 10.42 -0.50
C SER A 110 -8.23 11.59 -1.33
N PRO A 111 -9.49 11.52 -1.80
CA PRO A 111 -10.17 12.68 -2.35
C PRO A 111 -10.10 13.88 -1.39
N PRO A 112 -10.04 15.12 -1.89
CA PRO A 112 -9.90 16.27 -1.01
C PRO A 112 -11.27 16.57 -0.38
N VAL A 113 -11.31 16.80 0.93
CA VAL A 113 -12.55 17.12 1.66
C VAL A 113 -12.64 18.63 1.85
N GLY A 114 -13.77 19.23 1.46
CA GLY A 114 -14.00 20.68 1.62
C GLY A 114 -13.14 21.55 0.69
N PHE A 115 -12.74 21.01 -0.46
CA PHE A 115 -11.91 21.72 -1.42
C PHE A 115 -12.64 22.90 -2.09
N GLU A 116 -13.97 22.89 -2.06
CA GLU A 116 -14.83 23.96 -2.55
C GLU A 116 -14.58 25.26 -1.78
N ASP A 117 -14.56 25.21 -0.44
CA ASP A 117 -14.32 26.38 0.41
C ASP A 117 -12.91 26.93 0.22
N PHE A 118 -11.94 26.02 0.06
CA PHE A 118 -10.56 26.38 -0.28
C PHE A 118 -10.51 27.10 -1.63
N THR A 119 -11.14 26.54 -2.65
CA THR A 119 -11.21 27.10 -4.00
C THR A 119 -11.85 28.50 -4.00
N VAL A 120 -12.94 28.69 -3.24
CA VAL A 120 -13.59 30.00 -3.06
C VAL A 120 -12.63 31.01 -2.45
N LYS A 121 -11.90 30.63 -1.39
CA LYS A 121 -10.93 31.50 -0.73
C LYS A 121 -9.77 31.85 -1.65
N VAL A 122 -9.19 30.88 -2.35
CA VAL A 122 -8.09 31.11 -3.29
C VAL A 122 -8.54 32.04 -4.41
N ASN A 123 -9.71 31.81 -5.01
CA ASN A 123 -10.25 32.69 -6.04
C ASN A 123 -10.48 34.11 -5.55
N LYS A 124 -10.93 34.29 -4.31
CA LYS A 124 -11.10 35.61 -3.70
C LYS A 124 -9.76 36.32 -3.56
N TYR A 125 -8.76 35.67 -2.95
CA TYR A 125 -7.47 36.32 -2.68
C TYR A 125 -6.62 36.54 -3.94
N MET A 126 -6.75 35.69 -4.95
CA MET A 126 -6.10 35.88 -6.26
C MET A 126 -6.58 37.15 -6.97
N GLN A 127 -7.83 37.54 -6.76
CA GLN A 127 -8.41 38.78 -7.32
C GLN A 127 -8.02 40.03 -6.53
N LEU A 128 -7.47 39.89 -5.32
CA LEU A 128 -7.02 41.00 -4.48
C LEU A 128 -5.52 41.29 -4.72
N PRO A 129 -5.03 42.48 -4.31
CA PRO A 129 -3.59 42.76 -4.29
C PRO A 129 -2.82 41.74 -3.43
N PRO A 130 -1.55 41.43 -3.78
CA PRO A 130 -0.77 41.97 -4.89
C PRO A 130 -1.04 41.31 -6.25
N PHE A 131 -1.82 40.22 -6.27
CA PHE A 131 -2.00 39.38 -7.45
C PHE A 131 -2.89 40.02 -8.52
N ASN A 132 -4.05 40.55 -8.12
CA ASN A 132 -5.01 41.23 -9.00
C ASN A 132 -5.38 40.41 -10.27
N PHE A 133 -5.48 39.08 -10.17
CA PHE A 133 -5.86 38.21 -11.27
C PHE A 133 -7.39 38.08 -11.36
N PRO A 134 -8.07 38.74 -12.32
CA PRO A 134 -9.52 38.69 -12.42
C PRO A 134 -10.00 37.29 -12.81
N ASN A 135 -11.13 36.86 -12.24
CA ASN A 135 -11.77 35.60 -12.63
C ASN A 135 -12.43 35.75 -14.02
N PRO A 136 -11.94 35.06 -15.08
CA PRO A 136 -12.44 35.22 -16.44
C PRO A 136 -13.89 34.75 -16.62
N VAL A 137 -14.39 33.86 -15.76
CA VAL A 137 -15.76 33.32 -15.82
C VAL A 137 -16.75 33.98 -14.86
N SER A 138 -16.31 35.03 -14.15
CA SER A 138 -17.15 35.78 -13.19
C SER A 138 -18.42 36.34 -13.83
N ARG A 139 -18.34 36.82 -15.07
CA ARG A 139 -19.49 37.37 -15.82
C ARG A 139 -20.56 36.34 -16.17
N LEU A 140 -20.22 35.05 -16.11
CA LEU A 140 -21.14 33.93 -16.36
C LEU A 140 -21.63 33.28 -15.06
N GLY A 141 -21.34 33.89 -13.89
CA GLY A 141 -21.60 33.31 -12.58
C GLY A 141 -20.70 32.11 -12.24
N GLY A 142 -19.65 31.88 -13.03
CA GLY A 142 -18.75 30.74 -12.87
C GLY A 142 -17.63 31.00 -11.87
N MET A 143 -17.23 29.94 -11.16
CA MET A 143 -16.02 29.92 -10.34
C MET A 143 -14.90 29.17 -11.08
N LYS A 144 -13.70 29.72 -11.05
CA LYS A 144 -12.50 29.00 -11.52
C LYS A 144 -12.25 27.83 -10.57
N ARG A 145 -12.19 26.60 -11.09
CA ARG A 145 -11.70 25.46 -10.29
C ARG A 145 -10.18 25.58 -10.21
N VAL A 146 -9.66 25.50 -9.00
CA VAL A 146 -8.22 25.51 -8.71
C VAL A 146 -7.74 24.08 -8.60
#